data_AF-A0A2E9XIN4-F1
#
_entry.id   AF-A0A2E9XIN4-F1
#
_cell.length_a   1.000
_cell.length_b   1.000
_cell.length_c   1.000
_cell.angle_alpha   90.00
_cell.angle_beta   90.00
_cell.angle_gamma   90.00
#
_symmetry.space_group_name_H-M   'P 1'
#
loop_
_entity.id
_entity.type
_entity.pdbx_description
1 polymer ?
#
loop_
_entity_poly.entity_id
_entity_poly.type
_entity_poly.pdbx_seq_one_letter_code
_entity_poly.pdbx_strand_id
1 'polypeptide(L)' 'MLVDPQKVDFERQLSNLEALVTSLESGDLSLEDSLTCFEKGIKIARDCHNALRNAEQRVELLTHEGNALVSHRFEPDQN' A
#
# COMPACT_ATOMS: atom_id res chain seq x y z
N MET A 1 20.30 -6.87 2.47
CA MET A 1 18.87 -6.70 2.80
C MET A 1 18.24 -5.99 1.62
N LEU A 2 17.43 -6.69 0.81
CA LEU A 2 16.75 -6.06 -0.32
C LEU A 2 15.55 -5.30 0.27
N VAL A 3 15.60 -3.97 0.22
CA VAL A 3 14.50 -3.13 0.69
C VAL A 3 13.57 -2.94 -0.49
N ASP A 4 12.34 -3.44 -0.39
CA ASP A 4 11.34 -3.25 -1.44
C ASP A 4 11.07 -1.75 -1.63
N PRO A 5 11.36 -1.17 -2.81
CA PRO A 5 11.20 0.27 -3.02
C PRO A 5 9.75 0.73 -2.87
N GLN A 6 8.79 -0.16 -3.12
CA GLN A 6 7.36 0.08 -2.89
C GLN A 6 7.00 0.16 -1.41
N LYS A 7 7.70 -0.59 -0.57
CA LYS A 7 7.51 -0.55 0.89
C LYS A 7 8.05 0.75 1.48
N VAL A 8 9.24 1.18 1.02
CA VAL A 8 9.84 2.45 1.42
C VAL A 8 8.95 3.65 1.05
N ASP A 9 8.32 3.60 -0.13
CA ASP A 9 7.40 4.65 -0.56
C ASP A 9 6.13 4.70 0.33
N PHE A 10 5.54 3.54 0.64
CA PHE A 10 4.40 3.45 1.54
C PHE A 10 4.69 3.96 2.95
N GLU A 11 5.79 3.52 3.57
CA GLU A 11 6.18 3.97 4.92
C GLU A 11 6.41 5.49 4.97
N ARG A 12 6.98 6.06 3.90
CA ARG A 12 7.18 7.50 3.78
C ARG A 12 5.86 8.26 3.64
N GLN A 13 4.94 7.75 2.82
CA GLN A 13 3.62 8.34 2.67
C GLN A 13 2.82 8.28 3.98
N LEU A 14 2.87 7.15 4.68
CA LEU A 14 2.22 7.00 5.98
C LEU A 14 2.78 7.99 7.02
N SER A 15 4.11 8.11 7.12
CA SER A 15 4.75 9.05 8.05
C SER A 15 4.39 10.52 7.73
N ASN A 16 4.27 10.87 6.45
CA ASN A 16 3.80 12.20 6.05
C ASN A 16 2.35 12.45 6.48
N LEU A 17 1.48 11.43 6.40
CA LEU A 17 0.09 11.54 6.85
C LEU A 17 0.02 11.75 8.37
N GLU A 18 0.79 11.00 9.14
CA GLU A 18 0.87 11.15 10.60
C GLU A 18 1.33 12.57 10.98
N ALA A 19 2.37 13.09 10.32
CA ALA A 19 2.84 14.45 10.54
C ALA A 19 1.76 15.51 10.24
N LEU A 20 0.99 15.33 9.16
CA LEU A 20 -0.12 16.24 8.83
C LEU A 20 -1.22 16.19 9.87
N VAL A 21 -1.58 15.00 10.36
CA VAL A 21 -2.60 14.82 11.42
C VAL A 21 -2.14 15.49 12.71
N THR A 22 -0.89 15.26 13.13
CA THR A 22 -0.33 15.92 14.32
C THR A 22 -0.35 17.45 14.18
N SER A 23 -0.04 17.97 12.99
CA SER A 23 -0.07 19.41 12.74
C SER A 23 -1.49 19.99 12.80
N LEU A 24 -2.50 19.23 12.33
CA LEU A 24 -3.92 19.61 12.43
C LEU A 24 -4.42 19.56 13.87
N GLU A 25 -4.01 18.56 14.64
CA GLU A 25 -4.38 18.41 16.06
C GLU A 25 -3.73 19.47 16.96
N SER A 26 -2.58 20.01 16.55
CA SER A 26 -1.87 21.06 17.31
C SER A 26 -2.65 22.38 17.35
N GLY A 27 -3.50 22.66 16.36
CA GLY A 27 -4.36 23.84 16.33
C GLY A 27 -3.64 25.18 16.01
N ASP A 28 -2.33 25.16 15.76
CA ASP A 28 -1.53 26.33 15.39
C ASP A 28 -1.67 26.75 13.91
N LEU A 29 -2.43 25.99 13.11
CA LEU A 29 -2.59 26.24 11.68
C LEU A 29 -3.69 27.27 11.41
N SER A 30 -3.45 28.15 10.43
CA SER A 30 -4.49 29.00 9.89
C SER A 30 -5.59 28.17 9.20
N LEU A 31 -6.74 28.78 8.92
CA LEU A 31 -7.83 28.10 8.21
C LEU A 31 -7.39 27.60 6.82
N GLU A 32 -6.65 28.42 6.07
CA GLU A 32 -6.12 28.05 4.75
C GLU A 32 -5.08 26.93 4.83
N ASP A 33 -4.20 26.97 5.83
CA ASP A 33 -3.21 25.91 6.05
C ASP A 33 -3.87 24.60 6.50
N SER A 34 -4.93 24.69 7.30
CA SER A 34 -5.71 23.54 7.74
C SER A 34 -6.43 22.87 6.57
N LEU A 35 -7.04 23.65 5.67
CA LEU A 35 -7.65 23.15 4.44
C LEU A 35 -6.60 22.48 3.54
N THR A 36 -5.45 23.13 3.36
CA THR A 36 -4.35 22.59 2.56
C THR A 36 -3.80 21.28 3.15
N CYS A 37 -3.63 21.20 4.46
CA CYS A 37 -3.20 19.99 5.15
C CYS A 37 -4.22 18.87 5.00
N PHE A 38 -5.51 19.20 5.11
CA PHE A 38 -6.58 18.24 4.93
C PHE A 38 -6.61 17.67 3.51
N GLU A 39 -6.54 18.51 2.47
CA GLU A 39 -6.48 18.06 1.07
C GLU A 39 -5.27 17.13 0.80
N LYS A 40 -4.09 17.51 1.34
CA LYS A 40 -2.89 16.67 1.27
C LYS A 40 -3.07 15.34 1.99
N GLY A 41 -3.66 15.36 3.18
CA GLY A 41 -3.95 14.16 3.97
C GLY A 41 -4.87 13.18 3.23
N ILE A 42 -5.95 13.68 2.64
CA ILE A 42 -6.87 12.88 1.82
C ILE A 42 -6.17 12.24 0.63
N LYS A 43 -5.30 12.99 -0.06
CA LYS A 43 -4.53 12.48 -1.19
C LYS A 43 -3.60 11.34 -0.77
N ILE A 44 -2.82 11.55 0.28
CA ILE A 44 -1.89 10.55 0.82
C ILE A 44 -2.64 9.29 1.28
N ALA A 45 -3.75 9.45 2.01
CA ALA A 45 -4.57 8.33 2.45
C ALA A 45 -5.08 7.47 1.28
N ARG A 46 -5.50 8.12 0.19
CA ARG A 46 -5.93 7.42 -1.03
C ARG A 46 -4.78 6.67 -1.70
N ASP A 47 -3.60 7.29 -1.78
CA ASP A 47 -2.43 6.69 -2.40
C ASP A 47 -1.94 5.48 -1.59
N CYS A 48 -1.96 5.56 -0.26
CA CYS A 48 -1.73 4.41 0.64
C CYS A 48 -2.73 3.27 0.40
N HIS A 49 -4.03 3.58 0.27
CA HIS A 49 -5.04 2.57 -0.01
C HIS A 49 -4.78 1.88 -1.35
N ASN A 50 -4.45 2.64 -2.39
CA ASN A 50 -4.12 2.09 -3.71
C ASN A 50 -2.87 1.19 -3.67
N ALA A 51 -1.85 1.59 -2.92
CA ALA A 51 -0.64 0.78 -2.75
C ALA A 51 -0.96 -0.58 -2.09
N LEU A 52 -1.79 -0.58 -1.04
CA LEU A 52 -2.26 -1.81 -0.38
C LEU A 52 -3.05 -2.69 -1.35
N ARG A 53 -3.99 -2.11 -2.11
CA ARG A 53 -4.77 -2.83 -3.13
C ARG A 53 -3.89 -3.49 -4.18
N ASN A 54 -2.87 -2.77 -4.66
CA ASN A 54 -1.93 -3.32 -5.63
C ASN A 54 -1.12 -4.48 -5.03
N ALA A 55 -0.67 -4.34 -3.78
CA ALA A 55 0.04 -5.41 -3.08
C ALA A 55 -0.86 -6.65 -2.89
N GLU A 56 -2.10 -6.48 -2.48
CA GLU A 56 -3.09 -7.56 -2.36
C GLU A 56 -3.28 -8.30 -3.70
N GLN A 57 -3.49 -7.55 -4.79
CA GLN A 57 -3.64 -8.14 -6.13
C GLN A 57 -2.41 -8.92 -6.57
N ARG A 58 -1.20 -8.41 -6.31
CA ARG A 58 0.05 -9.12 -6.64
C ARG A 58 0.19 -10.42 -5.84
N VAL A 59 -0.17 -10.41 -4.56
CA VAL A 59 -0.18 -11.62 -3.73
C VAL A 59 -1.19 -12.64 -4.24
N GLU A 60 -2.39 -12.19 -4.62
CA GLU A 60 -3.43 -13.06 -5.19
C GLU A 60 -2.96 -13.73 -6.48
N LEU A 61 -2.39 -12.97 -7.42
CA LEU A 61 -1.83 -13.50 -8.68
C LEU A 61 -0.74 -14.55 -8.41
N LEU A 62 0.25 -14.21 -7.56
CA LEU A 62 1.33 -15.14 -7.21
C LEU A 62 0.83 -16.43 -6.56
N THR A 63 -0.22 -16.33 -5.74
CA THR A 63 -0.85 -17.49 -5.09
C THR A 63 -1.61 -18.35 -6.11
N HIS A 64 -2.30 -17.71 -7.06
CA HIS A 64 -3.05 -18.40 -8.11
C HIS A 64 -2.12 -19.11 -9.11
N GLU A 65 -1.05 -18.44 -9.54
CA GLU A 65 0.01 -19.02 -10.38
C GLU A 65 0.74 -20.17 -9.66
N GLY A 66 1.05 -19.99 -8.36
CA GLY A 66 1.58 -21.06 -7.53
C GLY A 66 0.69 -22.30 -7.49
N ASN A 67 -0.63 -22.12 -7.42
CA ASN A 67 -1.61 -23.22 -7.41
C ASN A 67 -1.77 -23.90 -8.78
N ALA A 68 -1.64 -23.16 -9.89
CA ALA A 68 -1.64 -23.71 -11.24
C ALA A 68 -0.41 -24.61 -11.50
N LEU A 69 0.75 -24.26 -10.94
CA LEU A 69 1.97 -25.09 -11.02
C LEU A 69 1.86 -26.38 -10.21
N VAL A 70 1.12 -26.38 -9.09
CA VAL A 70 0.82 -27.62 -8.32
C VAL A 70 -0.21 -28.51 -9.03
N SER A 71 -1.07 -27.94 -9.87
CA SER A 71 -2.14 -28.65 -10.58
C SER A 71 -1.68 -29.41 -11.81
N HIS A 72 -0.43 -29.23 -12.28
CA HIS A 72 0.25 -30.24 -13.11
C HIS A 72 0.83 -31.35 -12.22
N ARG A 73 0.00 -31.93 -11.34
CA ARG A 73 0.36 -33.15 -10.62
C ARG A 73 0.24 -34.32 -11.60
N PHE A 74 1.36 -34.59 -12.27
CA PHE A 74 1.82 -35.89 -12.75
C PHE A 74 0.71 -36.88 -13.13
N GLU A 75 0.39 -36.96 -14.42
CA GLU A 75 -0.30 -38.13 -14.96
C GLU A 75 0.70 -39.31 -14.91
N PRO A 76 0.48 -40.35 -14.09
CA PRO A 76 1.30 -41.53 -14.18
C PRO A 76 0.99 -42.20 -15.54
N ASP A 77 2.02 -42.28 -16.38
CA ASP A 77 2.03 -43.09 -17.58
C ASP A 77 1.62 -44.53 -17.24
N GLN A 78 0.81 -45.11 -18.12
CA GLN A 78 0.02 -46.32 -17.93
C GLN A 78 0.84 -47.55 -17.52
N ASN A 79 0.28 -48.40 -16.63
CA ASN A 79 0.37 -49.86 -16.75
C ASN A 79 -0.70 -50.61 -15.94
#